data_AF-X0JSU3-F1
#
_entry.id   AF-X0JSU3-F1
#
_cell.length_a   1.000
_cell.length_b   1.000
_cell.length_c   1.000
_cell.angle_alpha   90.00
_cell.angle_beta   90.00
_cell.angle_gamma   90.00
#
_symmetry.space_group_name_H-M   'P 1'
#
loop_
_entity.id
_entity.type
_entity.pdbx_description
1 polymer ?
#
loop_
_entity_poly.entity_id
_entity_poly.type
_entity_poly.pdbx_seq_one_letter_code
_entity_poly.pdbx_strand_id
1 'polypeptide(L)'
;MPQGPERQQHLEVLGGLDMNVWIVGRKSAPLHIWATYCRGGEGVENVTGLPRRLLDLISLVSRREDVSHELQQYADALPQAHDTMTGVYRSFILSARIYLQKEPIVTLLTELFTLVRCLRQEIPGTDLGILSFPAYTLGYHGELLEYRTLAVDVLSAPSTTYLPDGTSVLRGSPLNAMRSYWASIGVLDRSLAGGCGDSEVGLW
;
A
#
# COMPACT_ATOMS: atom_id res chain seq x y z
N MET A 1 22.36 18.93 -13.68
CA MET A 1 21.29 18.44 -12.78
C MET A 1 20.23 19.52 -12.69
N PRO A 2 18.92 19.18 -12.73
CA PRO A 2 17.86 20.17 -12.58
C PRO A 2 18.03 20.90 -11.23
N GLN A 3 17.88 22.22 -11.24
CA GLN A 3 18.00 23.06 -10.05
C GLN A 3 16.63 23.61 -9.64
N GLY A 4 16.38 23.69 -8.33
CA GLY A 4 15.14 24.28 -7.79
C GLY A 4 13.92 23.34 -7.80
N PRO A 5 12.70 23.85 -8.05
CA PRO A 5 11.44 23.15 -7.84
C PRO A 5 11.25 21.91 -8.72
N GLU A 6 11.84 21.88 -9.92
CA GLU A 6 11.82 20.70 -10.79
C GLU A 6 12.52 19.50 -10.15
N ARG A 7 13.63 19.71 -9.43
CA ARG A 7 14.33 18.63 -8.72
C ARG A 7 13.44 18.04 -7.61
N GLN A 8 12.72 18.89 -6.89
CA GLN A 8 11.82 18.47 -5.82
C GLN A 8 10.67 17.62 -6.39
N GLN A 9 10.09 18.04 -7.51
CA GLN A 9 9.06 17.28 -8.19
C GLN A 9 9.55 15.89 -8.63
N HIS A 10 10.76 15.79 -9.19
CA HIS A 10 11.34 14.48 -9.55
C HIS A 10 11.58 13.60 -8.31
N LEU A 11 12.05 14.18 -7.20
CA LEU A 11 12.25 13.45 -5.95
C LEU A 11 10.93 12.95 -5.37
N GLU A 12 9.85 13.72 -5.49
CA GLU A 12 8.52 13.32 -5.05
C GLU A 12 7.93 12.20 -5.89
N VAL A 13 8.08 12.28 -7.22
CA VAL A 13 7.70 11.17 -8.11
C VAL A 13 8.49 9.90 -7.75
N LEU A 14 9.81 10.02 -7.61
CA LEU A 14 10.66 8.88 -7.23
C LEU A 14 10.32 8.36 -5.83
N GLY A 15 10.01 9.25 -4.88
CA GLY A 15 9.61 8.92 -3.52
C GLY A 15 8.28 8.20 -3.48
N GLY A 16 7.30 8.64 -4.27
CA GLY A 16 6.02 7.97 -4.46
C GLY A 16 6.21 6.57 -5.03
N LEU A 17 7.07 6.40 -6.04
CA LEU A 17 7.42 5.10 -6.61
C LEU A 17 8.23 4.20 -5.65
N ASP A 18 8.96 4.80 -4.71
CA ASP A 18 9.74 4.13 -3.66
C ASP A 18 8.92 3.93 -2.36
N MET A 19 7.61 4.20 -2.35
CA MET A 19 6.75 3.94 -1.18
C MET A 19 6.40 2.46 -1.03
N ASN A 20 6.29 2.01 0.23
CA ASN A 20 6.01 0.62 0.59
C ASN A 20 4.75 0.05 -0.08
N VAL A 21 3.81 0.95 -0.35
CA VAL A 21 2.55 0.72 -1.04
C VAL A 21 2.75 0.12 -2.43
N TRP A 22 3.89 0.42 -3.05
CA TRP A 22 4.30 0.01 -4.38
C TRP A 22 5.57 -0.86 -4.38
N ILE A 23 6.17 -1.12 -3.21
CA ILE A 23 7.40 -1.93 -3.03
C ILE A 23 7.08 -3.44 -3.05
N VAL A 24 5.82 -3.83 -3.16
CA VAL A 24 5.48 -5.26 -3.19
C VAL A 24 6.15 -5.93 -4.40
N GLY A 25 7.21 -6.68 -4.12
CA GLY A 25 8.02 -7.36 -5.12
C GLY A 25 9.26 -6.60 -5.63
N ARG A 26 9.97 -5.85 -4.79
CA ARG A 26 11.23 -5.17 -5.17
C ARG A 26 12.48 -5.99 -4.82
N LYS A 27 13.44 -6.09 -5.77
CA LYS A 27 14.75 -6.80 -5.61
C LYS A 27 15.75 -6.07 -4.72
N SER A 28 15.70 -4.76 -4.70
CA SER A 28 16.59 -3.92 -3.91
C SER A 28 15.90 -3.47 -2.63
N ALA A 29 16.69 -3.21 -1.59
CA ALA A 29 16.20 -2.56 -0.40
C ALA A 29 15.51 -1.23 -0.77
N PRO A 30 14.44 -0.83 -0.04
CA PRO A 30 13.86 0.49 -0.17
C PRO A 30 14.95 1.54 0.03
N LEU A 31 14.95 2.57 -0.82
CA LEU A 31 15.90 3.67 -0.68
C LEU A 31 15.40 4.72 0.32
N HIS A 32 14.14 4.59 0.75
CA HIS A 32 13.44 5.51 1.64
C HIS A 32 13.53 6.96 1.12
N ILE A 33 13.38 7.13 -0.20
CA ILE A 33 13.56 8.43 -0.87
C ILE A 33 12.64 9.46 -0.23
N TRP A 34 11.38 9.12 -0.01
CA TRP A 34 10.43 10.04 0.61
C TRP A 34 10.81 10.41 2.03
N ALA A 35 11.12 9.42 2.88
CA ALA A 35 11.51 9.65 4.27
C ALA A 35 12.78 10.49 4.39
N THR A 36 13.63 10.48 3.35
CA THR A 36 14.90 11.18 3.31
C THR A 36 14.80 12.57 2.68
N TYR A 37 13.98 12.75 1.63
CA TYR A 37 14.03 13.93 0.77
C TYR A 37 12.69 14.64 0.54
N CYS A 38 11.54 14.01 0.82
CA CYS A 38 10.22 14.55 0.43
C CYS A 38 9.35 15.01 1.60
N ARG A 39 9.76 14.71 2.83
CA ARG A 39 9.00 15.02 4.06
C ARG A 39 8.77 16.50 4.29
N GLY A 40 7.72 16.81 5.07
CA GLY A 40 7.44 18.15 5.57
C GLY A 40 6.61 19.03 4.65
N GLY A 41 6.09 18.48 3.56
CA GLY A 41 5.16 19.17 2.67
C GLY A 41 3.71 19.15 3.16
N GLU A 42 2.88 20.04 2.61
CA GLU A 42 1.45 20.14 2.91
C GLU A 42 0.58 19.79 1.70
N GLY A 43 -0.70 19.48 1.94
CA GLY A 43 -1.67 19.13 0.90
C GLY A 43 -1.60 17.66 0.46
N VAL A 44 -2.10 17.41 -0.75
CA VAL A 44 -2.18 16.08 -1.38
C VAL A 44 -1.06 15.95 -2.41
N GLU A 45 -0.41 14.79 -2.45
CA GLU A 45 0.61 14.46 -3.44
C GLU A 45 -0.06 13.98 -4.73
N ASN A 46 0.38 14.52 -5.88
CA ASN A 46 -0.33 14.40 -7.15
C ASN A 46 -0.28 13.00 -7.78
N VAL A 47 0.79 12.23 -7.56
CA VAL A 47 0.98 10.90 -8.16
C VAL A 47 0.17 9.84 -7.44
N THR A 48 0.18 9.85 -6.11
CA THR A 48 -0.45 8.87 -5.24
C THR A 48 -1.88 9.25 -4.88
N GLY A 49 -2.23 10.53 -4.95
CA GLY A 49 -3.51 11.05 -4.47
C GLY A 49 -3.64 11.03 -2.94
N LEU A 50 -2.55 10.81 -2.21
CA LEU A 50 -2.53 10.71 -0.75
C LEU A 50 -2.06 12.02 -0.10
N PRO A 51 -2.57 12.36 1.10
CA PRO A 51 -2.07 13.48 1.88
C PRO A 51 -0.59 13.31 2.18
N ARG A 52 0.20 14.36 2.00
CA ARG A 52 1.65 14.33 2.25
C ARG A 52 1.98 13.94 3.69
N ARG A 53 1.21 14.42 4.66
CA ARG A 53 1.37 14.02 6.07
C ARG A 53 1.16 12.52 6.28
N LEU A 54 0.20 11.91 5.58
CA LEU A 54 0.00 10.46 5.64
C LEU A 54 1.17 9.72 4.98
N LEU A 55 1.67 10.20 3.84
CA LEU A 55 2.86 9.65 3.18
C LEU A 55 4.11 9.76 4.07
N ASP A 56 4.27 10.87 4.78
CA ASP A 56 5.36 11.06 5.74
C ASP A 56 5.32 9.97 6.82
N LEU A 57 4.15 9.72 7.42
CA LEU A 57 3.97 8.67 8.42
C LEU A 57 4.24 7.27 7.84
N ILE A 58 3.70 6.94 6.67
CA ILE A 58 3.93 5.66 6.00
C ILE A 58 5.42 5.48 5.67
N SER A 59 6.10 6.55 5.27
CA SER A 59 7.53 6.52 4.98
C SER A 59 8.37 6.20 6.23
N LEU A 60 7.93 6.64 7.41
CA LEU A 60 8.57 6.29 8.69
C LEU A 60 8.27 4.84 9.09
N VAL A 61 7.04 4.37 8.89
CA VAL A 61 6.70 2.95 9.06
C VAL A 61 7.57 2.06 8.17
N SER A 62 7.91 2.50 6.95
CA SER A 62 8.83 1.75 6.08
C SER A 62 10.22 1.55 6.65
N ARG A 63 10.66 2.48 7.51
CA ARG A 63 11.93 2.42 8.24
C ARG A 63 11.81 1.69 9.57
N ARG A 64 10.64 1.10 9.87
CA ARG A 64 10.29 0.50 11.16
C ARG A 64 10.38 1.47 12.32
N GLU A 65 10.22 2.77 12.04
CA GLU A 65 10.09 3.78 13.09
C GLU A 65 8.70 3.68 13.70
N ASP A 66 8.65 3.74 15.03
CA ASP A 66 7.38 3.69 15.75
C ASP A 66 6.68 5.04 15.68
N VAL A 67 5.63 5.10 14.86
CA VAL A 67 4.78 6.28 14.68
C VAL A 67 3.32 5.94 15.00
N SER A 68 3.07 4.93 15.85
CA SER A 68 1.72 4.46 16.18
C SER A 68 0.86 5.58 16.78
N HIS A 69 1.45 6.44 17.61
CA HIS A 69 0.73 7.55 18.24
C HIS A 69 0.31 8.61 17.22
N GLU A 70 1.22 9.01 16.33
CA GLU A 70 0.97 9.99 15.28
C GLU A 70 -0.03 9.47 14.25
N LEU A 71 0.01 8.17 13.91
CA LEU A 71 -0.99 7.51 13.08
C LEU A 71 -2.38 7.54 13.72
N GLN A 72 -2.48 7.30 15.03
CA GLN A 72 -3.75 7.38 15.75
C GLN A 72 -4.28 8.81 15.79
N GLN A 73 -3.44 9.79 16.13
CA GLN A 73 -3.83 11.20 16.11
C GLN A 73 -4.31 11.64 14.71
N TYR A 74 -3.64 11.18 13.66
CA TYR A 74 -4.06 11.46 12.29
C TYR A 74 -5.42 10.82 11.99
N ALA A 75 -5.64 9.56 12.41
CA ALA A 75 -6.93 8.87 12.23
C ALA A 75 -8.08 9.59 12.95
N ASP A 76 -7.85 10.06 14.18
CA ASP A 76 -8.84 10.76 14.99
C ASP A 76 -9.20 12.13 14.40
N ALA A 77 -8.25 12.77 13.71
CA ALA A 77 -8.44 14.04 13.03
C ALA A 77 -9.12 13.92 11.66
N LEU A 78 -9.23 12.72 11.09
CA LEU A 78 -9.92 12.53 9.82
C LEU A 78 -11.43 12.82 9.96
N PRO A 79 -12.05 13.41 8.93
CA PRO A 79 -13.50 13.59 8.90
C PRO A 79 -14.22 12.26 9.18
N GLN A 80 -15.36 12.35 9.88
CA GLN A 80 -16.28 11.23 10.05
C GLN A 80 -17.15 11.01 8.80
N ALA A 81 -17.03 11.88 7.79
CA ALA A 81 -17.71 11.74 6.52
C ALA A 81 -17.31 10.41 5.85
N HIS A 82 -18.30 9.72 5.30
CA HIS A 82 -18.11 8.46 4.57
C HIS A 82 -17.85 8.73 3.08
N ASP A 83 -16.91 9.63 2.78
CA ASP A 83 -16.44 9.79 1.41
C ASP A 83 -15.34 8.76 1.09
N THR A 84 -15.28 8.37 -0.18
CA THR A 84 -14.37 7.33 -0.66
C THR A 84 -12.90 7.64 -0.35
N MET A 85 -12.47 8.90 -0.43
CA MET A 85 -11.07 9.28 -0.19
C MET A 85 -10.70 9.23 1.29
N THR A 86 -11.58 9.68 2.18
CA THR A 86 -11.40 9.49 3.62
C THR A 86 -11.31 8.00 3.97
N GLY A 87 -12.12 7.16 3.31
CA GLY A 87 -12.03 5.71 3.43
C GLY A 87 -10.67 5.15 2.97
N VAL A 88 -10.16 5.61 1.82
CA VAL A 88 -8.81 5.27 1.35
C VAL A 88 -7.78 5.64 2.42
N TYR A 89 -7.79 6.85 2.97
CA TYR A 89 -6.81 7.27 3.99
C TYR A 89 -6.86 6.40 5.25
N ARG A 90 -8.08 6.09 5.74
CA ARG A 90 -8.27 5.19 6.88
C ARG A 90 -7.69 3.80 6.62
N SER A 91 -7.89 3.25 5.42
CA SER A 91 -7.36 1.93 5.06
C SER A 91 -5.81 1.88 5.10
N PHE A 92 -5.14 2.97 4.70
CA PHE A 92 -3.68 3.08 4.79
C PHE A 92 -3.19 3.17 6.23
N ILE A 93 -3.91 3.91 7.10
CA ILE A 93 -3.56 4.02 8.52
C ILE A 93 -3.70 2.67 9.22
N LEU A 94 -4.80 1.95 8.99
CA LEU A 94 -5.00 0.59 9.51
C LEU A 94 -3.89 -0.34 9.04
N SER A 95 -3.54 -0.27 7.76
CA SER A 95 -2.46 -1.09 7.20
C SER A 95 -1.10 -0.81 7.84
N ALA A 96 -0.79 0.48 8.04
CA ALA A 96 0.43 0.92 8.71
C ALA A 96 0.49 0.45 10.17
N ARG A 97 -0.63 0.51 10.91
CA ARG A 97 -0.73 0.02 12.29
C ARG A 97 -0.54 -1.50 12.39
N ILE A 98 -1.16 -2.26 11.49
CA ILE A 98 -0.96 -3.72 11.39
C ILE A 98 0.52 -4.04 11.15
N TYR A 99 1.19 -3.29 10.25
CA TYR A 99 2.60 -3.50 9.94
C TYR A 99 3.52 -3.23 11.14
N LEU A 100 3.18 -2.26 12.00
CA LEU A 100 3.93 -1.98 13.23
C LEU A 100 3.70 -3.03 14.35
N GLN A 101 2.70 -3.92 14.22
CA GLN A 101 2.42 -5.07 15.11
C GLN A 101 2.25 -4.74 16.60
N LYS A 102 1.84 -3.53 16.97
CA LYS A 102 1.70 -3.09 18.38
C LYS A 102 0.32 -3.33 19.00
N GLU A 103 -0.62 -3.83 18.23
CA GLU A 103 -2.03 -3.95 18.59
C GLU A 103 -2.59 -5.35 18.27
N PRO A 104 -3.74 -5.75 18.84
CA PRO A 104 -4.41 -6.98 18.44
C PRO A 104 -4.76 -6.93 16.94
N ILE A 105 -3.93 -7.60 16.14
CA ILE A 105 -3.95 -7.58 14.67
C ILE A 105 -5.33 -8.00 14.13
N VAL A 106 -6.03 -8.90 14.81
CA VAL A 106 -7.34 -9.44 14.38
C VAL A 106 -8.40 -8.35 14.23
N THR A 107 -8.51 -7.43 15.20
CA THR A 107 -9.52 -6.35 15.16
C THR A 107 -9.23 -5.39 14.01
N LEU A 108 -7.97 -4.97 13.87
CA LEU A 108 -7.53 -4.08 12.80
C LEU A 108 -7.72 -4.72 11.42
N LEU A 109 -7.43 -6.02 11.28
CA LEU A 109 -7.65 -6.75 10.04
C LEU A 109 -9.13 -6.84 9.67
N THR A 110 -10.01 -7.06 10.65
CA THR A 110 -11.47 -7.12 10.42
C THR A 110 -12.01 -5.77 9.94
N GLU A 111 -11.54 -4.67 10.56
CA GLU A 111 -11.89 -3.32 10.16
C GLU A 111 -11.36 -3.00 8.75
N LEU A 112 -10.08 -3.33 8.50
CA LEU A 112 -9.45 -3.14 7.20
C LEU A 112 -10.19 -3.93 6.11
N PHE A 113 -10.58 -5.17 6.38
CA PHE A 113 -11.32 -6.01 5.45
C PHE A 113 -12.66 -5.37 5.07
N THR A 114 -13.41 -4.93 6.08
CA THR A 114 -14.71 -4.27 5.88
C THR A 114 -14.56 -3.03 5.01
N LEU A 115 -13.56 -2.21 5.32
CA LEU A 115 -13.30 -0.96 4.61
C LEU A 115 -12.85 -1.19 3.16
N VAL A 116 -11.87 -2.08 2.94
CA VAL A 116 -11.37 -2.40 1.58
C VAL A 116 -12.49 -3.01 0.73
N ARG A 117 -13.35 -3.84 1.33
CA ARG A 117 -14.50 -4.44 0.62
C ARG A 117 -15.49 -3.37 0.17
N CYS A 118 -15.79 -2.37 0.99
CA CYS A 118 -16.65 -1.26 0.61
C CYS A 118 -15.99 -0.39 -0.48
N LEU A 119 -14.74 0.02 -0.28
CA LEU A 119 -14.00 0.84 -1.26
C LEU A 119 -13.87 0.16 -2.62
N ARG A 120 -13.69 -1.17 -2.65
CA ARG A 120 -13.66 -1.96 -3.87
C ARG A 120 -14.95 -1.88 -4.70
N GLN A 121 -16.10 -1.65 -4.05
CA GLN A 121 -17.40 -1.50 -4.71
C GLN A 121 -17.61 -0.08 -5.25
N GLU A 122 -17.00 0.92 -4.60
CA GLU A 122 -17.13 2.34 -4.96
C GLU A 122 -16.11 2.79 -6.01
N ILE A 123 -14.89 2.26 -5.95
CA ILE A 123 -13.78 2.67 -6.82
C ILE A 123 -13.86 1.93 -8.16
N PRO A 124 -13.79 2.64 -9.31
CA PRO A 124 -13.72 2.01 -10.61
C PRO A 124 -12.55 1.03 -10.73
N GLY A 125 -12.75 -0.07 -11.45
CA GLY A 125 -11.75 -1.13 -11.58
C GLY A 125 -10.37 -0.66 -12.06
N THR A 126 -10.31 0.40 -12.88
CA THR A 126 -9.07 0.99 -13.41
C THR A 126 -8.24 1.76 -12.37
N ASP A 127 -8.85 2.08 -11.22
CA ASP A 127 -8.28 2.96 -10.20
C ASP A 127 -8.03 2.20 -8.88
N LEU A 128 -8.32 0.90 -8.83
CA LEU A 128 -8.11 0.04 -7.66
C LEU A 128 -6.65 -0.07 -7.23
N GLY A 129 -5.71 0.37 -8.07
CA GLY A 129 -4.30 0.49 -7.70
C GLY A 129 -4.07 1.30 -6.43
N ILE A 130 -4.93 2.28 -6.12
CA ILE A 130 -4.82 3.06 -4.88
C ILE A 130 -4.99 2.19 -3.61
N LEU A 131 -5.68 1.06 -3.71
CA LEU A 131 -5.89 0.13 -2.59
C LEU A 131 -4.82 -0.97 -2.49
N SER A 132 -3.74 -0.91 -3.29
CA SER A 132 -2.73 -1.98 -3.35
C SER A 132 -2.13 -2.32 -1.97
N PHE A 133 -1.81 -1.30 -1.16
CA PHE A 133 -1.25 -1.52 0.18
C PHE A 133 -2.23 -2.13 1.17
N PRO A 134 -3.45 -1.58 1.33
CA PRO A 134 -4.52 -2.23 2.08
C PRO A 134 -4.78 -3.68 1.68
N ALA A 135 -4.89 -3.94 0.37
CA ALA A 135 -5.15 -5.28 -0.15
C ALA A 135 -3.98 -6.23 0.14
N TYR A 136 -2.73 -5.79 -0.08
CA TYR A 136 -1.56 -6.58 0.26
C TYR A 136 -1.52 -6.91 1.75
N THR A 137 -1.79 -5.93 2.62
CA THR A 137 -1.79 -6.13 4.07
C THR A 137 -2.83 -7.17 4.49
N LEU A 138 -4.04 -7.12 3.92
CA LEU A 138 -5.08 -8.13 4.13
C LEU A 138 -4.66 -9.52 3.67
N GLY A 139 -4.09 -9.64 2.48
CA GLY A 139 -3.66 -10.93 1.96
C GLY A 139 -2.50 -11.54 2.75
N TYR A 140 -1.55 -10.69 3.18
CA TYR A 140 -0.33 -11.13 3.86
C TYR A 140 -0.57 -11.52 5.32
N HIS A 141 -1.34 -10.71 6.06
CA HIS A 141 -1.61 -10.95 7.47
C HIS A 141 -2.92 -11.73 7.72
N GLY A 142 -3.78 -11.84 6.70
CA GLY A 142 -5.06 -12.53 6.79
C GLY A 142 -4.94 -14.05 6.65
N GLU A 143 -5.53 -14.75 7.61
CA GLU A 143 -5.65 -16.22 7.58
C GLU A 143 -6.94 -16.69 6.91
N LEU A 144 -7.97 -15.82 6.87
CA LEU A 144 -9.26 -16.13 6.28
C LEU A 144 -9.21 -16.09 4.75
N LEU A 145 -9.85 -17.08 4.11
CA LEU A 145 -9.92 -17.19 2.65
C LEU A 145 -10.54 -15.96 1.99
N GLU A 146 -11.52 -15.33 2.64
CA GLU A 146 -12.17 -14.11 2.16
C GLU A 146 -11.22 -12.93 2.08
N TYR A 147 -10.27 -12.79 3.02
CA TYR A 147 -9.29 -11.69 3.00
C TYR A 147 -8.35 -11.85 1.81
N ARG A 148 -7.88 -13.08 1.58
CA ARG A 148 -7.00 -13.42 0.47
C ARG A 148 -7.71 -13.27 -0.88
N THR A 149 -8.98 -13.68 -0.97
CA THR A 149 -9.80 -13.52 -2.17
C THR A 149 -9.96 -12.04 -2.52
N LEU A 150 -10.33 -11.20 -1.54
CA LEU A 150 -10.46 -9.76 -1.76
C LEU A 150 -9.12 -9.12 -2.14
N ALA A 151 -8.03 -9.51 -1.47
CA ALA A 151 -6.69 -9.03 -1.80
C ALA A 151 -6.31 -9.36 -3.25
N VAL A 152 -6.56 -10.60 -3.69
CA VAL A 152 -6.29 -11.03 -5.06
C VAL A 152 -7.14 -10.27 -6.06
N ASP A 153 -8.44 -10.05 -5.81
CA ASP A 153 -9.31 -9.28 -6.71
C ASP A 153 -8.79 -7.84 -6.90
N VAL A 154 -8.49 -7.14 -5.81
CA VAL A 154 -7.93 -5.77 -5.86
C VAL A 154 -6.58 -5.75 -6.58
N LEU A 155 -5.65 -6.64 -6.23
CA LEU A 155 -4.30 -6.67 -6.80
C LEU A 155 -4.28 -7.21 -8.24
N SER A 156 -5.32 -7.91 -8.69
CA SER A 156 -5.45 -8.40 -10.07
C SER A 156 -5.95 -7.33 -11.02
N ALA A 157 -6.56 -6.26 -10.51
CA ALA A 157 -7.05 -5.18 -11.33
C ALA A 157 -5.91 -4.42 -12.01
N PRO A 158 -6.08 -3.99 -13.28
CA PRO A 158 -5.14 -3.08 -13.91
C PRO A 158 -5.13 -1.76 -13.13
N SER A 159 -3.95 -1.18 -12.93
CA SER A 159 -3.80 0.06 -12.17
C SER A 159 -3.40 1.18 -13.11
N THR A 160 -3.95 2.37 -12.94
CA THR A 160 -3.60 3.53 -13.74
C THR A 160 -2.63 4.41 -12.95
N THR A 161 -1.52 4.83 -13.55
CA THR A 161 -0.62 5.84 -12.98
C THR A 161 -0.75 7.12 -13.78
N TYR A 162 -0.95 8.24 -13.09
CA TYR A 162 -0.94 9.56 -13.70
C TYR A 162 0.48 10.13 -13.68
N LEU A 163 0.96 10.52 -14.86
CA LEU A 163 2.23 11.19 -15.02
C LEU A 163 2.09 12.69 -14.71
N PRO A 164 3.19 13.39 -14.39
CA PRO A 164 3.16 14.82 -14.06
C PRO A 164 2.61 15.73 -15.18
N ASP A 165 2.63 15.26 -16.43
CA ASP A 165 2.06 15.94 -17.60
C ASP A 165 0.55 15.71 -17.77
N GLY A 166 -0.08 15.02 -16.82
CA GLY A 166 -1.51 14.68 -16.84
C GLY A 166 -1.85 13.47 -17.70
N THR A 167 -0.88 12.85 -18.36
CA THR A 167 -1.12 11.61 -19.11
C THR A 167 -1.28 10.43 -18.17
N SER A 168 -2.14 9.47 -18.53
CA SER A 168 -2.34 8.26 -17.75
C SER A 168 -1.71 7.06 -18.44
N VAL A 169 -1.01 6.24 -17.67
CA VAL A 169 -0.41 5.00 -18.13
C VAL A 169 -1.09 3.84 -17.42
N LEU A 170 -1.72 2.96 -18.21
CA LEU A 170 -2.23 1.70 -17.70
C LEU A 170 -1.05 0.81 -17.34
N ARG A 171 -0.86 0.54 -16.04
CA ARG A 171 0.00 -0.53 -15.56
C ARG A 171 -0.77 -1.84 -15.51
N GLY A 172 -0.04 -2.93 -15.78
CA GLY A 172 -0.53 -4.28 -15.52
C GLY A 172 -0.87 -4.49 -14.03
N SER A 173 -1.48 -5.64 -13.73
CA SER A 173 -1.85 -6.03 -12.37
C SER A 173 -0.66 -5.96 -11.38
N PRO A 174 -0.83 -5.31 -10.22
CA PRO A 174 0.11 -5.40 -9.10
C PRO A 174 0.47 -6.85 -8.73
N LEU A 175 -0.53 -7.75 -8.70
CA LEU A 175 -0.33 -9.17 -8.41
C LEU A 175 0.59 -9.84 -9.44
N ASN A 176 0.43 -9.53 -10.73
CA ASN A 176 1.31 -10.08 -11.76
C ASN A 176 2.73 -9.54 -11.63
N ALA A 177 2.91 -8.26 -11.28
CA ALA A 177 4.23 -7.70 -10.99
C ALA A 177 4.89 -8.42 -9.79
N MET A 178 4.13 -8.68 -8.72
CA MET A 178 4.59 -9.44 -7.55
C MET A 178 4.99 -10.87 -7.91
N ARG A 179 4.15 -11.57 -8.69
CA ARG A 179 4.42 -12.94 -9.16
C ARG A 179 5.67 -13.00 -10.04
N SER A 180 5.79 -12.10 -11.02
CA SER A 180 6.98 -12.01 -11.87
C SER A 180 8.23 -11.73 -11.06
N TYR A 181 8.13 -10.88 -10.03
CA TYR A 181 9.23 -10.65 -9.11
C TYR A 181 9.63 -11.92 -8.36
N TRP A 182 8.69 -12.57 -7.68
CA TRP A 182 8.97 -13.76 -6.87
C TRP A 182 9.58 -14.88 -7.72
N ALA A 183 9.01 -15.14 -8.90
CA ALA A 183 9.58 -16.06 -9.87
C ALA A 183 11.04 -15.69 -10.24
N SER A 184 11.32 -14.40 -10.42
CA SER A 184 12.66 -13.91 -10.79
C SER A 184 13.72 -13.94 -9.69
N ILE A 185 13.33 -14.18 -8.43
CA ILE A 185 14.23 -14.39 -7.29
C ILE A 185 14.16 -15.83 -6.75
N GLY A 186 13.54 -16.75 -7.50
CA GLY A 186 13.43 -18.16 -7.12
C GLY A 186 12.44 -18.45 -6.00
N VAL A 187 11.56 -17.50 -5.66
CA VAL A 187 10.46 -17.69 -4.72
C VAL A 187 9.25 -18.15 -5.54
N LEU A 188 9.01 -19.46 -5.60
CA LEU A 188 7.78 -20.01 -6.16
C LEU A 188 6.65 -19.81 -5.14
N ASP A 189 5.73 -18.90 -5.48
CA ASP A 189 4.38 -18.69 -4.93
C ASP A 189 4.17 -19.20 -3.49
N ARG A 190 4.61 -18.41 -2.48
CA ARG A 190 4.06 -18.56 -1.12
C ARG A 190 2.61 -18.08 -1.19
N SER A 191 1.73 -19.03 -1.45
CA SER A 191 0.43 -18.79 -2.00
C SER A 191 -0.47 -17.97 -1.07
N LEU A 192 -1.02 -16.89 -1.63
CA LEU A 192 -2.32 -16.35 -1.23
C LEU A 192 -3.46 -17.35 -1.48
N ALA A 193 -3.18 -18.51 -2.11
CA ALA A 193 -4.07 -19.67 -2.11
C ALA A 193 -3.85 -20.50 -0.83
N GLY A 194 -4.91 -20.79 -0.09
CA GLY A 194 -4.83 -21.45 1.22
C GLY A 194 -4.34 -22.89 1.20
N GLY A 195 -3.98 -23.37 2.41
CA GLY A 195 -3.72 -24.77 2.72
C GLY A 195 -3.33 -24.93 4.18
N CYS A 196 -4.32 -25.25 5.03
CA CYS A 196 -4.11 -25.76 6.39
C CYS A 196 -3.74 -27.25 6.30
N GLY A 197 -2.71 -27.70 7.03
CA GLY A 197 -2.43 -29.11 7.22
C GLY A 197 -0.95 -29.43 7.47
N ASP A 198 -0.64 -29.73 8.73
CA ASP A 198 0.62 -30.36 9.15
C ASP A 198 0.85 -31.69 8.42
N SER A 199 1.99 -31.85 7.75
CA SER A 199 2.88 -33.02 7.81
C SER A 199 3.91 -33.00 6.69
N GLU A 200 5.11 -33.43 7.06
CA GLU A 200 6.34 -33.45 6.28
C GLU A 200 6.21 -34.06 4.88
N VAL A 201 6.49 -33.26 3.85
CA VAL A 201 7.56 -33.54 2.86
C VAL A 201 8.09 -32.17 2.48
N GLY A 202 9.34 -31.90 2.86
CA GLY A 202 10.02 -30.65 2.56
C GLY A 202 10.10 -30.42 1.05
N LEU A 203 9.22 -29.57 0.55
CA LEU A 203 9.32 -28.89 -0.73
C LEU A 203 8.91 -27.44 -0.45
N TRP A 204 9.71 -26.53 -1.04
CA TRP A 204 9.69 -25.07 -0.95
C TRP A 204 10.55 -24.48 0.18
#